data_AF-A0A3C0HCV7-F1
#
_entry.id   AF-A0A3C0HCV7-F1
#
_cell.length_a   1.000
_cell.length_b   1.000
_cell.length_c   1.000
_cell.angle_alpha   90.00
_cell.angle_beta   90.00
_cell.angle_gamma   90.00
#
_symmetry.space_group_name_H-M   'P 1'
#
loop_
_entity.id
_entity.type
_entity.pdbx_description
1 polymer ?
#
loop_
_entity_poly.entity_id
_entity_poly.type
_entity_poly.pdbx_seq_one_letter_code
_entity_poly.pdbx_strand_id
1 'polypeptide(L)'
;MKSIITILSIVFFLLLTQLVAAQKFIQLELPGDPIVNKYFVGSGIVYKLIDYPNEYFNKVIKQIDIENEILVFDDGYIKVVEITHIRRFRPWAKAVGYSLNTFGVVWITYGVLGDVFTDDDGLGDEGTRFSWDTAIIGGTAMLTGWIMRKWLYKKDYKLGKHARLRMLDITMPTSEEIYGRKE
;
A
#
# COMPACT_ATOMS: atom_id res chain seq x y z
N MET A 1 35.15 -12.53 -18.24
CA MET A 1 34.01 -11.77 -18.83
C MET A 1 32.92 -12.67 -19.42
N LYS A 2 33.22 -13.61 -20.32
CA LYS A 2 32.19 -14.51 -20.90
C LYS A 2 31.35 -15.24 -19.86
N SER A 3 31.97 -15.85 -18.84
CA SER A 3 31.26 -16.60 -17.79
C SER A 3 30.34 -15.73 -16.92
N ILE A 4 30.70 -14.46 -16.68
CA ILE A 4 29.86 -13.51 -15.93
C ILE A 4 28.60 -13.16 -16.73
N ILE A 5 28.75 -12.93 -18.04
CA ILE A 5 27.62 -12.65 -18.94
C ILE A 5 26.67 -13.85 -19.01
N THR A 6 27.22 -15.07 -19.08
CA THR A 6 26.41 -16.30 -19.09
C THR A 6 25.61 -16.47 -17.79
N ILE A 7 26.23 -16.22 -16.63
CA ILE A 7 25.55 -16.29 -15.33
C ILE A 7 24.45 -15.23 -15.25
N LEU A 8 24.73 -13.98 -15.65
CA LEU A 8 23.73 -12.91 -15.65
C LEU A 8 22.53 -13.25 -16.55
N SER A 9 22.78 -13.87 -17.70
CA SER A 9 21.74 -14.25 -18.66
C SER A 9 20.86 -15.40 -18.14
N ILE A 10 21.44 -16.35 -17.39
CA ILE A 10 20.69 -17.44 -16.74
C ILE A 10 19.82 -16.89 -15.61
N VAL A 11 20.37 -16.00 -14.77
CA VAL A 11 19.61 -15.35 -13.69
C VAL A 11 18.45 -14.54 -14.27
N PHE A 12 18.69 -13.80 -15.35
CA PHE A 12 17.63 -13.06 -16.05
C PHE A 12 16.53 -13.99 -16.59
N PHE A 13 16.89 -15.14 -17.18
CA PHE A 13 15.90 -16.11 -17.67
C PHE A 13 15.10 -16.79 -16.56
N LEU A 14 15.72 -17.08 -15.41
CA LEU A 14 15.03 -17.65 -14.25
C LEU A 14 14.04 -16.66 -13.61
N LEU A 15 14.27 -15.35 -13.76
CA LEU A 15 13.34 -14.32 -13.27
C LEU A 15 12.11 -14.17 -14.18
N LEU A 16 12.21 -14.50 -15.47
CA LEU A 16 11.10 -14.38 -16.42
C LEU A 16 9.98 -15.41 -16.18
N THR A 17 10.27 -16.57 -15.58
CA THR A 17 9.27 -17.62 -15.35
C THR A 17 8.27 -17.28 -14.24
N GLN A 18 8.57 -16.29 -13.39
CA GLN A 18 7.67 -15.87 -12.30
C GLN A 18 6.45 -15.06 -12.78
N LEU A 19 6.39 -14.66 -14.06
CA LEU A 19 5.30 -13.84 -14.60
C LEU A 19 3.98 -14.62 -14.80
N VAL A 20 4.01 -15.97 -14.77
CA VAL A 20 2.85 -16.81 -15.10
C VAL A 20 1.83 -16.92 -13.96
N ALA A 21 2.21 -16.64 -12.71
CA ALA A 21 1.35 -16.84 -11.53
C ALA A 21 0.25 -15.76 -11.33
N ALA A 22 0.17 -14.75 -12.20
CA ALA A 22 -0.70 -13.58 -12.01
C ALA A 22 -1.97 -13.57 -12.87
N GLN A 23 -2.52 -14.74 -13.21
CA GLN A 23 -3.67 -14.86 -14.11
C GLN A 23 -5.02 -14.63 -13.42
N LYS A 24 -5.15 -15.03 -12.15
CA LYS A 24 -6.37 -14.82 -11.34
C LYS A 24 -6.10 -13.74 -10.30
N PHE A 25 -7.02 -12.79 -10.17
CA PHE A 25 -6.92 -11.72 -9.18
C PHE A 25 -8.28 -11.20 -8.75
N ILE A 26 -8.33 -10.58 -7.57
CA ILE A 26 -9.45 -9.77 -7.14
C ILE A 26 -9.13 -8.31 -7.36
N GLN A 27 -10.11 -7.57 -7.82
CA GLN A 27 -10.06 -6.16 -8.10
C GLN A 27 -11.00 -5.40 -7.17
N LEU A 28 -10.46 -4.47 -6.37
CA LEU A 28 -11.28 -3.50 -5.64
C LEU A 28 -11.56 -2.31 -6.54
N GLU A 29 -12.81 -2.22 -6.97
CA GLU A 29 -13.31 -1.13 -7.80
C GLU A 29 -13.95 -0.05 -6.94
N LEU A 30 -13.61 1.20 -7.25
CA LEU A 30 -14.09 2.39 -6.57
C LEU A 30 -14.78 3.30 -7.59
N PRO A 31 -15.74 4.15 -7.19
CA PRO A 31 -16.49 4.97 -8.13
C PRO A 31 -15.59 6.11 -8.60
N GLY A 32 -15.46 6.27 -9.92
CA GLY A 32 -14.68 7.35 -10.51
C GLY A 32 -13.16 7.22 -10.33
N ASP A 33 -12.67 6.10 -9.81
CA ASP A 33 -11.23 5.82 -9.73
C ASP A 33 -10.83 4.91 -10.91
N PRO A 34 -10.07 5.41 -11.90
CA PRO A 34 -9.58 4.58 -12.99
C PRO A 34 -8.47 3.62 -12.53
N ILE A 35 -7.85 3.87 -11.37
CA ILE A 35 -6.76 3.06 -10.83
C ILE A 35 -7.35 1.95 -9.97
N VAL A 36 -7.32 0.74 -10.52
CA VAL A 36 -7.88 -0.42 -9.83
C VAL A 36 -6.84 -1.13 -8.97
N ASN A 37 -7.22 -1.42 -7.72
CA ASN A 37 -6.35 -2.11 -6.78
C ASN A 37 -6.55 -3.61 -6.96
N LYS A 38 -5.50 -4.29 -7.43
CA LYS A 38 -5.51 -5.73 -7.70
C LYS A 38 -4.81 -6.48 -6.58
N TYR A 39 -5.42 -7.57 -6.16
CA TYR A 39 -4.87 -8.53 -5.20
C TYR A 39 -4.71 -9.87 -5.92
N PHE A 40 -3.48 -10.26 -6.14
CA PHE A 40 -3.12 -11.52 -6.79
C PHE A 40 -2.98 -12.64 -5.75
N VAL A 41 -2.89 -13.88 -6.21
CA VAL A 41 -2.38 -14.97 -5.38
C VAL A 41 -1.01 -14.59 -4.80
N GLY A 42 -0.82 -14.83 -3.50
CA GLY A 42 0.33 -14.39 -2.72
C GLY A 42 0.22 -12.98 -2.14
N SER A 43 -0.79 -12.20 -2.51
CA SER A 43 -1.00 -10.86 -1.94
C SER A 43 -1.66 -10.91 -0.57
N GLY A 44 -1.23 -10.03 0.34
CA GLY A 44 -1.91 -9.77 1.60
C GLY A 44 -3.17 -8.93 1.39
N ILE A 45 -4.27 -9.32 2.03
CA ILE A 45 -5.54 -8.58 2.03
C ILE A 45 -6.00 -8.37 3.47
N VAL A 46 -6.51 -7.16 3.75
CA VAL A 46 -7.06 -6.82 5.07
C VAL A 46 -8.54 -6.52 4.94
N TYR A 47 -9.37 -7.27 5.66
CA TYR A 47 -10.81 -7.27 5.45
C TYR A 47 -11.61 -7.49 6.74
N LYS A 48 -12.91 -7.24 6.68
CA LYS A 48 -13.89 -7.57 7.74
C LYS A 48 -14.94 -8.51 7.20
N LEU A 49 -15.45 -9.38 8.07
CA LEU A 49 -16.54 -10.30 7.75
C LEU A 49 -17.89 -9.78 8.23
N ILE A 50 -18.97 -10.33 7.70
CA ILE A 50 -20.34 -10.07 8.18
C ILE A 50 -20.46 -10.50 9.65
N ASP A 51 -20.00 -11.71 9.97
CA ASP A 51 -20.13 -12.30 11.31
C ASP A 51 -19.21 -11.65 12.35
N TYR A 52 -18.14 -10.99 11.90
CA TYR A 52 -17.14 -10.33 12.74
C TYR A 52 -16.98 -8.85 12.36
N PRO A 53 -18.02 -8.02 12.56
CA PRO A 53 -18.06 -6.65 12.04
C PRO A 53 -17.05 -5.70 12.73
N ASN A 54 -16.55 -6.08 13.91
CA ASN A 54 -15.62 -5.29 14.71
C ASN A 54 -14.15 -5.68 14.51
N GLU A 55 -13.89 -6.77 13.79
CA GLU A 55 -12.55 -7.34 13.67
C GLU A 55 -12.00 -7.19 12.25
N TYR A 56 -10.69 -6.96 12.14
CA TYR A 56 -9.98 -6.97 10.87
C TYR A 56 -9.08 -8.18 10.79
N PHE A 57 -9.27 -8.97 9.75
CA PHE A 57 -8.39 -10.08 9.39
C PHE A 57 -7.33 -9.59 8.41
N ASN A 58 -6.09 -10.05 8.58
CA ASN A 58 -5.00 -9.80 7.64
C ASN A 58 -4.45 -11.15 7.19
N LYS A 59 -4.78 -11.55 5.96
CA LYS A 59 -4.43 -12.87 5.44
C LYS A 59 -3.78 -12.77 4.07
N VAL A 60 -2.99 -13.79 3.72
CA VAL A 60 -2.37 -13.91 2.40
C VAL A 60 -3.21 -14.85 1.54
N ILE A 61 -3.61 -14.37 0.36
CA ILE A 61 -4.40 -15.16 -0.58
C ILE A 61 -3.54 -16.31 -1.10
N LYS A 62 -3.98 -17.55 -0.91
CA LYS A 62 -3.31 -18.75 -1.46
C LYS A 62 -3.90 -19.21 -2.76
N GLN A 63 -5.21 -19.09 -2.91
CA GLN A 63 -5.91 -19.44 -4.12
C GLN A 63 -7.17 -18.59 -4.28
N ILE A 64 -7.56 -18.39 -5.52
CA ILE A 64 -8.76 -17.68 -5.92
C ILE A 64 -9.59 -18.67 -6.74
N ASP A 65 -10.75 -19.04 -6.21
CA ASP A 65 -11.77 -19.81 -6.92
C ASP A 65 -12.84 -18.82 -7.42
N ILE A 66 -12.82 -18.58 -8.71
CA ILE A 66 -13.66 -17.57 -9.36
C ILE A 66 -15.08 -18.10 -9.55
N GLU A 67 -15.23 -19.40 -9.82
CA GLU A 67 -16.52 -20.02 -10.11
C GLU A 67 -17.41 -20.03 -8.85
N ASN A 68 -16.81 -20.32 -7.71
CA ASN A 68 -17.53 -20.35 -6.42
C ASN A 68 -17.47 -19.03 -5.64
N GLU A 69 -16.81 -18.01 -6.18
CA GLU A 69 -16.53 -16.74 -5.52
C GLU A 69 -15.84 -16.89 -4.15
N ILE A 70 -14.82 -17.75 -4.08
CA ILE A 70 -14.12 -18.11 -2.84
C ILE A 70 -12.66 -17.66 -2.86
N LEU A 71 -12.21 -17.17 -1.71
CA LEU A 71 -10.80 -16.95 -1.39
C LEU A 71 -10.32 -18.00 -0.42
N VAL A 72 -9.20 -18.63 -0.77
CA VAL A 72 -8.53 -19.62 0.08
C VAL A 72 -7.32 -18.96 0.73
N PHE A 73 -7.22 -19.17 2.04
CA PHE A 73 -6.13 -18.75 2.91
C PHE A 73 -5.49 -20.00 3.55
N ASP A 74 -4.41 -19.82 4.31
CA ASP A 74 -3.74 -20.94 5.00
C ASP A 74 -4.63 -21.68 6.00
N ASP A 75 -5.58 -20.98 6.62
CA ASP A 75 -6.40 -21.44 7.72
C ASP A 75 -7.88 -21.64 7.33
N GLY A 76 -8.19 -21.65 6.04
CA GLY A 76 -9.54 -21.91 5.54
C GLY A 76 -9.90 -21.11 4.30
N TYR A 77 -11.19 -21.00 4.04
CA TYR A 77 -11.73 -20.32 2.87
C TYR A 77 -12.88 -19.39 3.26
N ILE A 78 -13.13 -18.37 2.44
CA ILE A 78 -14.14 -17.34 2.70
C ILE A 78 -14.80 -16.97 1.37
N LYS A 79 -16.13 -16.84 1.37
CA LYS A 79 -16.85 -16.33 0.20
C LYS A 79 -16.70 -14.81 0.09
N VAL A 80 -16.52 -14.29 -1.11
CA VAL A 80 -16.35 -12.84 -1.33
C VAL A 80 -17.54 -12.04 -0.80
N VAL A 81 -18.76 -12.60 -0.88
CA VAL A 81 -19.98 -11.99 -0.34
C VAL A 81 -19.97 -11.79 1.18
N GLU A 82 -19.20 -12.59 1.91
CA GLU A 82 -19.07 -12.49 3.37
C GLU A 82 -18.16 -11.34 3.79
N ILE A 83 -17.39 -10.78 2.84
CA ILE A 83 -16.53 -9.63 3.10
C ILE A 83 -17.37 -8.36 3.07
N THR A 84 -17.34 -7.58 4.16
CA THR A 84 -18.09 -6.32 4.25
C THR A 84 -17.21 -5.09 4.01
N HIS A 85 -15.94 -5.17 4.35
CA HIS A 85 -15.00 -4.06 4.24
C HIS A 85 -13.63 -4.53 3.78
N ILE A 86 -12.96 -3.66 3.01
CA ILE A 86 -11.55 -3.81 2.66
C ILE A 86 -10.78 -2.61 3.18
N ARG A 87 -9.67 -2.87 3.85
CA ARG A 87 -8.73 -1.85 4.31
C ARG A 87 -7.59 -1.73 3.32
N ARG A 88 -7.49 -0.56 2.70
CA ARG A 88 -6.37 -0.18 1.83
C ARG A 88 -5.33 0.57 2.64
N PHE A 89 -4.06 0.24 2.41
CA PHE A 89 -2.94 1.00 2.92
C PHE A 89 -2.42 1.97 1.86
N ARG A 90 -1.99 3.15 2.29
CA ARG A 90 -1.41 4.20 1.46
C ARG A 90 0.05 4.42 1.88
N PRO A 91 1.00 3.63 1.37
CA PRO A 91 2.41 3.73 1.77
C PRO A 91 2.99 5.14 1.59
N TRP A 92 2.55 5.87 0.56
CA TRP A 92 2.94 7.26 0.33
C TRP A 92 2.58 8.16 1.52
N ALA A 93 1.42 7.97 2.15
CA ALA A 93 1.01 8.79 3.29
C ALA A 93 1.89 8.54 4.51
N LYS A 94 2.35 7.30 4.70
CA LYS A 94 3.34 6.95 5.73
C LYS A 94 4.69 7.61 5.42
N ALA A 95 5.16 7.55 4.17
CA ALA A 95 6.44 8.13 3.76
C ALA A 95 6.46 9.66 3.89
N VAL A 96 5.43 10.35 3.41
CA VAL A 96 5.29 11.81 3.58
C VAL A 96 5.18 12.17 5.07
N GLY A 97 4.42 11.39 5.85
CA GLY A 97 4.33 11.61 7.29
C GLY A 97 5.67 11.55 8.03
N TYR A 98 6.53 10.58 7.68
CA TYR A 98 7.89 10.52 8.21
C TYR A 98 8.75 11.70 7.76
N SER A 99 8.60 12.12 6.51
CA SER A 99 9.37 13.23 5.95
C SER A 99 9.03 14.53 6.65
N LEU A 100 7.74 14.80 6.88
CA LEU A 100 7.26 15.99 7.61
C LEU A 100 7.70 15.99 9.07
N ASN A 101 7.64 14.84 9.75
CA ASN A 101 8.13 14.75 11.13
C ASN A 101 9.64 15.02 11.20
N THR A 102 10.42 14.44 10.27
CA THR A 102 11.88 14.63 10.22
C THR A 102 12.20 16.09 9.92
N PHE A 103 11.51 16.70 8.96
CA PHE A 103 11.61 18.12 8.67
C PHE A 103 11.36 18.97 9.91
N GLY A 104 10.26 18.74 10.63
CA GLY A 104 9.92 19.53 11.82
C GLY A 104 10.94 19.38 12.95
N VAL A 105 11.47 18.17 13.17
CA VAL A 105 12.56 17.94 14.13
C VAL A 105 13.81 18.72 13.71
N VAL A 106 14.25 18.59 12.46
CA VAL A 106 15.43 19.31 11.95
C VAL A 106 15.23 20.82 12.02
N TRP A 107 14.03 21.33 11.70
CA TRP A 107 13.70 22.75 11.74
C TRP A 107 13.82 23.32 13.15
N ILE A 108 13.24 22.63 14.14
CA ILE A 108 13.34 23.03 15.56
C ILE A 108 14.79 22.94 16.03
N THR A 109 15.49 21.85 15.72
CA THR A 109 16.91 21.71 16.09
C THR A 109 17.75 22.82 15.48
N TYR A 110 17.54 23.19 14.22
CA TYR A 110 18.26 24.28 13.57
C TYR A 110 18.00 25.61 14.28
N GLY A 111 16.75 25.93 14.64
CA GLY A 111 16.44 27.15 15.38
C GLY A 111 17.02 27.17 16.80
N VAL A 112 17.04 26.04 17.50
CA VAL A 112 17.66 25.94 18.84
C VAL A 112 19.17 26.08 18.75
N LEU A 113 19.82 25.41 17.78
CA LEU A 113 21.27 25.57 17.58
C LEU A 113 21.60 27.01 17.17
N GLY A 114 20.79 27.62 16.31
CA GLY A 114 20.92 29.03 15.95
C GLY A 114 20.89 29.92 17.18
N ASP A 115 19.91 29.75 18.08
CA ASP A 115 19.79 30.51 19.32
C ASP A 115 20.94 30.27 20.31
N VAL A 116 21.45 29.03 20.41
CA VAL A 116 22.57 28.67 21.31
C VAL A 116 23.93 29.15 20.79
N PHE A 117 24.12 29.21 19.48
CA PHE A 117 25.41 29.58 18.86
C PHE A 117 25.47 31.02 18.35
N THR A 118 24.37 31.78 18.40
CA THR A 118 24.40 33.24 18.22
C THR A 118 24.50 33.94 19.56
N ASP A 119 25.72 33.95 20.10
CA ASP A 119 26.09 34.86 21.18
C ASP A 119 26.21 36.31 20.64
N ASP A 120 26.07 37.25 21.58
CA ASP A 120 25.88 38.71 21.56
C ASP A 120 26.86 39.57 20.71
N ASP A 121 27.50 39.03 19.69
CA ASP A 121 28.53 39.72 18.89
C ASP A 121 27.94 40.63 17.78
N GLY A 122 26.61 40.76 17.70
CA GLY A 122 25.94 41.57 16.68
C GLY A 122 26.09 41.05 15.24
N LEU A 123 26.62 39.82 15.07
CA LEU A 123 26.87 39.15 13.78
C LEU A 123 25.90 37.99 13.50
N GLY A 124 24.92 37.77 14.38
CA GLY A 124 23.84 36.82 14.16
C GLY A 124 22.70 37.47 13.38
N ASP A 125 22.43 37.00 12.16
CA ASP A 125 21.24 37.37 11.41
C ASP A 125 19.99 37.10 12.27
N GLU A 126 19.08 38.07 12.39
CA GLU A 126 17.82 37.91 13.15
C GLU A 126 16.99 36.68 12.70
N GLY A 127 17.27 36.14 11.51
CA GLY A 127 16.65 34.95 10.95
C GLY A 127 17.08 33.61 11.55
N THR A 128 18.13 33.54 12.39
CA THR A 128 18.60 32.27 13.00
C THR A 128 18.19 32.08 14.46
N ARG A 129 17.61 33.09 15.11
CA ARG A 129 17.17 32.97 16.51
C ARG A 129 15.90 32.13 16.63
N PHE A 130 15.73 31.47 17.77
CA PHE A 130 14.54 30.67 18.01
C PHE A 130 13.31 31.60 18.20
N SER A 131 12.45 31.66 17.19
CA SER A 131 11.19 32.42 17.21
C SER A 131 9.99 31.51 17.41
N TRP A 132 8.86 32.10 17.84
CA TRP A 132 7.55 31.45 17.79
C TRP A 132 7.21 30.94 16.39
N ASP A 133 7.68 31.59 15.34
CA ASP A 133 7.50 31.12 13.96
C ASP A 133 8.21 29.78 13.72
N THR A 134 9.44 29.61 14.25
CA THR A 134 10.18 28.35 14.19
C THR A 134 9.45 27.24 14.91
N ALA A 135 8.91 27.53 16.11
CA ALA A 135 8.13 26.57 16.88
C ALA A 135 6.83 26.19 16.16
N ILE A 136 6.14 27.15 15.55
CA ILE A 136 4.90 26.92 14.81
C ILE A 136 5.16 26.10 13.55
N ILE A 137 6.18 26.44 12.75
CA ILE A 137 6.52 25.71 11.52
C ILE A 137 6.92 24.27 11.85
N GLY A 138 7.83 24.08 12.80
CA GLY A 138 8.27 22.75 13.20
C GLY A 138 7.15 21.92 13.84
N GLY A 139 6.39 22.51 14.75
CA GLY A 139 5.29 21.86 15.45
C GLY A 139 4.14 21.46 14.51
N THR A 140 3.76 22.32 13.57
CA THR A 140 2.71 22.02 12.58
C THR A 140 3.16 20.94 11.59
N ALA A 141 4.43 20.93 11.17
CA ALA A 141 4.99 19.88 10.34
C ALA A 141 4.96 18.52 11.05
N MET A 142 5.39 18.46 12.32
CA MET A 142 5.33 17.23 13.12
C MET A 142 3.90 16.76 13.37
N LEU A 143 2.98 17.66 13.66
CA LEU A 143 1.57 17.32 13.88
C LEU A 143 0.96 16.77 12.59
N THR A 144 1.16 17.45 11.46
CA THR A 144 0.68 17.01 10.14
C THR A 144 1.26 15.65 9.78
N GLY A 145 2.57 15.46 9.99
CA GLY A 145 3.23 14.19 9.69
C GLY A 145 2.70 13.04 10.54
N TRP A 146 2.41 13.28 11.83
CA TRP A 146 1.74 12.31 12.70
C TRP A 146 0.34 11.95 12.22
N ILE A 147 -0.50 12.94 11.88
CA ILE A 147 -1.85 12.72 11.34
C ILE A 147 -1.77 11.90 10.05
N MET A 148 -0.86 12.26 9.14
CA MET A 148 -0.66 11.55 7.89
C MET A 148 -0.33 10.06 8.09
N ARG A 149 0.61 9.77 8.98
CA ARG A 149 1.02 8.40 9.26
C ARG A 149 -0.04 7.60 10.04
N LYS A 150 -0.81 8.25 10.92
CA LYS A 150 -1.77 7.56 11.79
C LYS A 150 -3.13 7.35 11.13
N TRP A 151 -3.68 8.39 10.50
CA TRP A 151 -5.05 8.39 9.97
C TRP A 151 -5.08 8.21 8.46
N LEU A 152 -4.27 8.95 7.70
CA LEU A 152 -4.31 8.89 6.23
C LEU A 152 -3.64 7.63 5.64
N TYR A 153 -2.82 6.93 6.43
CA TYR A 153 -2.17 5.68 6.03
C TYR A 153 -3.15 4.55 5.75
N LYS A 154 -4.31 4.52 6.42
CA LYS A 154 -5.31 3.46 6.30
C LYS A 154 -6.62 4.05 5.81
N LYS A 155 -7.23 3.45 4.79
CA LYS A 155 -8.58 3.82 4.37
C LYS A 155 -9.44 2.57 4.24
N ASP A 156 -10.57 2.60 4.93
CA ASP A 156 -11.52 1.50 4.95
C ASP A 156 -12.64 1.77 3.93
N TYR A 157 -12.92 0.77 3.10
CA TYR A 157 -13.93 0.81 2.06
C TYR A 157 -15.02 -0.21 2.37
N LYS A 158 -16.26 0.26 2.52
CA LYS A 158 -17.44 -0.60 2.70
C LYS A 158 -17.91 -1.14 1.34
N LEU A 159 -17.98 -2.45 1.21
CA LEU A 159 -18.44 -3.13 0.01
C LEU A 159 -19.97 -3.02 -0.13
N GLY A 160 -20.45 -2.99 -1.37
CA GLY A 160 -21.90 -2.95 -1.70
C GLY A 160 -22.53 -1.55 -1.76
N LYS A 161 -21.81 -0.48 -1.36
CA LYS A 161 -22.28 0.92 -1.55
C LYS A 161 -21.58 1.60 -2.72
N HIS A 162 -20.29 1.88 -2.52
CA HIS A 162 -19.46 2.59 -3.48
C HIS A 162 -18.20 1.79 -3.85
N ALA A 163 -17.96 0.66 -3.19
CA ALA A 163 -16.86 -0.22 -3.51
C ALA A 163 -17.39 -1.60 -3.83
N ARG A 164 -16.80 -2.26 -4.83
CA ARG A 164 -17.09 -3.66 -5.16
C ARG A 164 -15.79 -4.44 -5.31
N LEU A 165 -15.81 -5.69 -4.85
CA LEU A 165 -14.78 -6.65 -5.17
C LEU A 165 -15.22 -7.42 -6.40
N ARG A 166 -14.36 -7.51 -7.40
CA ARG A 166 -14.60 -8.28 -8.62
C ARG A 166 -13.48 -9.28 -8.79
N MET A 167 -13.83 -10.55 -8.96
CA MET A 167 -12.86 -11.58 -9.31
C MET A 167 -12.71 -11.61 -10.82
N LEU A 168 -11.47 -11.73 -11.30
CA LEU A 168 -11.14 -11.72 -12.72
C LEU A 168 -10.13 -12.83 -13.00
N ASP A 169 -10.38 -13.54 -14.09
CA ASP A 169 -9.43 -14.41 -14.75
C ASP A 169 -9.00 -13.77 -16.07
N ILE A 170 -7.70 -13.60 -16.26
CA ILE A 170 -7.12 -13.15 -17.53
C ILE A 170 -6.37 -14.27 -18.24
N THR A 171 -6.54 -15.53 -17.81
CA THR A 171 -6.04 -16.70 -18.52
C THR A 171 -6.64 -16.73 -19.91
N MET A 172 -5.79 -16.95 -20.93
CA MET A 172 -6.27 -17.13 -22.29
C MET A 172 -7.07 -18.44 -22.36
N PRO A 173 -8.33 -18.40 -22.82
CA PRO A 173 -9.12 -19.61 -22.98
C PRO A 173 -8.44 -20.52 -24.01
N THR A 174 -8.41 -21.81 -23.71
CA THR A 174 -7.87 -22.83 -24.61
C THR A 174 -8.79 -23.02 -25.82
N SER A 175 -8.25 -23.53 -26.94
CA SER A 175 -9.07 -23.80 -28.13
C SER A 175 -10.23 -24.76 -27.85
N GLU A 176 -10.08 -25.66 -26.88
CA GLU A 176 -11.14 -26.57 -26.44
C GLU A 176 -12.29 -25.84 -25.71
N GLU A 177 -11.99 -24.83 -24.91
CA GLU A 177 -12.99 -23.99 -24.25
C GLU A 177 -13.74 -23.08 -25.23
N ILE A 178 -13.07 -22.64 -26.30
CA ILE A 178 -13.67 -21.76 -27.33
C ILE A 178 -14.49 -22.56 -28.34
N TYR A 179 -13.94 -23.67 -28.85
CA TYR A 179 -14.51 -24.40 -29.99
C TYR A 179 -15.13 -25.75 -29.63
N GLY A 180 -15.10 -26.14 -28.35
CA GLY A 180 -15.47 -27.48 -27.90
C GLY A 180 -14.36 -28.50 -28.16
N ARG A 181 -14.40 -29.61 -27.42
CA ARG A 181 -13.49 -30.73 -27.65
C ARG A 181 -13.76 -31.28 -29.05
N LYS A 182 -12.74 -31.28 -29.92
CA LYS A 182 -12.82 -32.01 -31.18
C LYS A 182 -12.83 -33.51 -30.83
N GLU A 183 -13.95 -34.16 -31.15
CA GLU A 183 -14.08 -35.63 -31.07
C GLU A 183 -13.06 -36.35 -31.97
#